data_AF-A0A429RIB6-F1
#
_entry.id   AF-A0A429RIB6-F1
#
_cell.length_a   1.000
_cell.length_b   1.000
_cell.length_c   1.000
_cell.angle_alpha   90.00
_cell.angle_beta   90.00
_cell.angle_gamma   90.00
#
_symmetry.space_group_name_H-M   'P 1'
#
loop_
_entity.id
_entity.type
_entity.pdbx_description
1 polymer ?
#
loop_
_entity_poly.entity_id
_entity_poly.type
_entity_poly.pdbx_seq_one_letter_code
_entity_poly.pdbx_strand_id
1 'polypeptide(L)'
;MTSFLTHRALVHDTRLPLLRRHSALRTCITLFAPYGFRATYHHLTLSAAIPRRLEADPDALVRAVEELHEARVLWLARAEEYAAQRRAEKRAGRRAVSNPRPWWLRSRWDGPDRAWHQDPSRHPSLRLSEYVRRQNAILDGAEPPGCPACGDEELRVLSSTGHGWIELCHGCAWEQAPCPCGKRHRFVPEIPLAWNGIWKRVHMSDDGMPNPHWPAG
;
A
#
# COMPACT_ATOMS: atom_id res chain seq x y z
N MET A 1 16.75 -3.34 -17.39
CA MET A 1 15.99 -2.77 -16.25
C MET A 1 16.71 -3.17 -14.97
N THR A 2 17.07 -2.22 -14.11
CA THR A 2 17.74 -2.49 -12.83
C THR A 2 16.79 -3.14 -11.82
N SER A 3 17.28 -4.10 -11.05
CA SER A 3 16.47 -4.91 -10.12
C SER A 3 16.14 -4.16 -8.82
N PHE A 4 15.10 -4.59 -8.09
CA PHE A 4 14.75 -4.06 -6.76
C PHE A 4 15.96 -4.08 -5.80
N LEU A 5 16.71 -5.19 -5.78
CA LEU A 5 17.87 -5.35 -4.90
C LEU A 5 18.99 -4.37 -5.23
N THR A 6 19.17 -4.03 -6.51
CA THR A 6 20.12 -3.01 -6.94
C THR A 6 19.75 -1.64 -6.35
N HIS A 7 18.48 -1.24 -6.44
CA HIS A 7 18.04 0.03 -5.87
C HIS A 7 18.07 0.02 -4.34
N ARG A 8 17.73 -1.10 -3.69
CA ARG A 8 17.90 -1.26 -2.25
C ARG A 8 19.36 -1.02 -1.83
N ALA A 9 20.33 -1.61 -2.53
CA ALA A 9 21.75 -1.38 -2.24
C ALA A 9 22.14 0.11 -2.34
N LEU A 10 21.59 0.84 -3.31
CA LEU A 10 21.80 2.29 -3.44
C LEU A 10 21.16 3.10 -2.30
N VAL A 11 20.08 2.61 -1.66
CA VAL A 11 19.52 3.26 -0.47
C VAL A 11 20.45 3.11 0.74
N HIS A 12 21.11 1.95 0.86
CA HIS A 12 22.08 1.66 1.93
C HIS A 12 23.43 2.35 1.74
N ASP A 13 23.80 2.70 0.51
CA ASP A 13 25.11 3.31 0.22
C ASP A 13 25.22 4.73 0.79
N THR A 14 25.90 4.85 1.92
CA THR A 14 26.13 6.11 2.64
C THR A 14 27.06 7.08 1.90
N ARG A 15 27.77 6.61 0.87
CA ARG A 15 28.63 7.46 0.02
C ARG A 15 27.83 8.25 -1.00
N LEU A 16 26.57 7.87 -1.25
CA LEU A 16 25.69 8.56 -2.18
C LEU A 16 24.99 9.76 -1.52
N PRO A 17 24.79 10.86 -2.26
CA PRO A 17 23.94 11.96 -1.79
C PRO A 17 22.54 11.48 -1.39
N LEU A 18 21.96 12.05 -0.33
CA LEU A 18 20.65 11.67 0.21
C LEU A 18 19.54 11.69 -0.86
N LEU A 19 19.58 12.66 -1.78
CA LEU A 19 18.61 12.74 -2.89
C LEU A 19 18.70 11.54 -3.85
N ARG A 20 19.89 10.96 -4.05
CA ARG A 20 20.06 9.75 -4.86
C ARG A 20 19.54 8.52 -4.11
N ARG A 21 19.85 8.40 -2.81
CA ARG A 21 19.31 7.35 -1.93
C ARG A 21 17.78 7.38 -1.92
N HIS A 22 17.20 8.56 -1.74
CA HIS A 22 15.74 8.76 -1.75
C HIS A 22 15.11 8.46 -3.13
N SER A 23 15.77 8.85 -4.22
CA SER A 23 15.34 8.46 -5.58
C SER A 23 15.34 6.94 -5.77
N ALA A 24 16.37 6.25 -5.26
CA ALA A 24 16.44 4.79 -5.31
C ALA A 24 15.31 4.12 -4.51
N LEU A 25 14.98 4.63 -3.31
CA LEU A 25 13.81 4.19 -2.54
C LEU A 25 12.53 4.33 -3.36
N ARG A 26 12.34 5.46 -4.02
CA ARG A 26 11.16 5.69 -4.87
C ARG A 26 11.11 4.74 -6.06
N THR A 27 12.25 4.37 -6.65
CA THR A 27 12.29 3.31 -7.66
C THR A 27 11.91 1.95 -7.06
N CYS A 28 12.35 1.61 -5.85
CA CYS A 28 11.89 0.39 -5.17
C CYS A 28 10.36 0.35 -5.04
N ILE A 29 9.73 1.48 -4.68
CA ILE A 29 8.25 1.58 -4.57
C ILE A 29 7.58 1.40 -5.94
N THR A 30 8.18 1.87 -7.04
CA THR A 30 7.61 1.58 -8.38
C THR A 30 7.60 0.09 -8.74
N LEU A 31 8.51 -0.70 -8.16
CA LEU A 31 8.62 -2.14 -8.40
C LEU A 31 7.73 -2.97 -7.49
N PHE A 32 7.40 -2.47 -6.29
CA PHE A 32 6.50 -3.11 -5.35
C PHE A 32 5.77 -2.05 -4.51
N ALA A 33 4.45 -1.96 -4.67
CA ALA A 33 3.61 -0.99 -3.98
C ALA A 33 2.27 -1.63 -3.58
N PRO A 34 2.20 -2.31 -2.43
CA PRO A 34 1.00 -3.06 -2.01
C PRO A 34 -0.25 -2.19 -1.85
N TYR A 35 -0.09 -0.90 -1.58
CA TYR A 35 -1.21 0.06 -1.48
C TYR A 35 -1.37 0.93 -2.73
N GLY A 36 -0.62 0.63 -3.79
CA GLY A 36 -0.39 1.58 -4.89
C GLY A 36 0.69 2.60 -4.52
N PHE A 37 1.28 3.23 -5.54
CA PHE A 37 2.52 4.01 -5.37
C PHE A 37 2.39 5.16 -4.37
N ARG A 38 1.32 5.97 -4.48
CA ARG A 38 1.13 7.16 -3.64
C ARG A 38 0.90 6.79 -2.18
N ALA A 39 0.01 5.83 -1.93
CA ALA A 39 -0.32 5.39 -0.58
C ALA A 39 0.84 4.60 0.06
N THR A 40 1.55 3.77 -0.70
CA THR A 40 2.75 3.08 -0.18
C THR A 40 3.85 4.09 0.18
N TYR A 41 4.04 5.13 -0.63
CA TYR A 41 4.99 6.19 -0.30
C TYR A 41 4.57 6.95 0.96
N HIS A 42 3.30 7.36 1.06
CA HIS A 42 2.77 8.01 2.26
C HIS A 42 2.94 7.12 3.51
N HIS A 43 2.58 5.83 3.41
CA HIS A 43 2.81 4.84 4.46
C HIS A 43 4.25 4.80 4.94
N LEU A 44 5.20 4.69 4.01
CA LEU A 44 6.62 4.63 4.34
C LEU A 44 7.13 5.93 4.96
N THR A 45 6.58 7.09 4.58
CA THR A 45 6.94 8.35 5.24
C THR A 45 6.52 8.39 6.70
N LEU A 46 5.39 7.77 7.05
CA LEU A 46 4.91 7.69 8.44
C LEU A 46 5.61 6.58 9.22
N SER A 47 5.55 5.33 8.73
CA SER A 47 6.07 4.14 9.41
C SER A 47 7.58 4.19 9.64
N ALA A 48 8.35 4.72 8.69
CA ALA A 48 9.79 4.88 8.83
C ALA A 48 10.19 6.27 9.36
N ALA A 49 9.22 7.15 9.66
CA ALA A 49 9.44 8.52 10.11
C ALA A 49 10.40 9.32 9.18
N ILE A 50 10.14 9.30 7.87
CA ILE A 50 11.02 10.00 6.90
C ILE A 50 10.83 11.50 7.06
N PRO A 51 11.86 12.25 7.51
CA PRO A 51 11.74 13.67 7.76
C PRO A 51 11.54 14.48 6.47
N ARG A 52 11.00 15.68 6.60
CA ARG A 52 10.92 16.63 5.50
C ARG A 52 12.32 16.98 4.99
N ARG A 53 13.25 17.26 5.91
CA ARG A 53 14.69 17.42 5.66
C ARG A 53 15.43 16.11 5.91
N LEU A 54 15.89 15.46 4.85
CA LEU A 54 16.51 14.13 4.92
C LEU A 54 17.78 14.09 5.77
N GLU A 55 18.44 15.24 5.95
CA GLU A 55 19.65 15.38 6.76
C GLU A 55 19.40 15.13 8.25
N ALA A 56 18.17 15.34 8.75
CA ALA A 56 17.83 15.13 10.16
C ALA A 56 17.87 13.64 10.53
N ASP A 57 17.46 12.76 9.62
CA ASP A 57 17.54 11.32 9.77
C ASP A 57 17.71 10.61 8.41
N PRO A 58 18.97 10.45 7.96
CA PRO A 58 19.28 9.68 6.75
C PRO A 58 18.86 8.21 6.80
N ASP A 59 18.81 7.62 8.01
CA ASP A 59 18.55 6.20 8.21
C ASP A 59 17.07 5.86 8.12
N ALA A 60 16.19 6.86 8.18
CA ALA A 60 14.77 6.71 7.84
C ALA A 60 14.55 6.11 6.44
N LEU A 61 15.42 6.42 5.48
CA LEU A 61 15.36 5.83 4.14
C LEU A 61 15.67 4.32 4.16
N VAL A 62 16.61 3.92 5.02
CA VAL A 62 16.98 2.51 5.21
C VAL A 62 15.82 1.77 5.88
N ARG A 63 15.26 2.31 6.97
CA ARG A 63 14.08 1.71 7.64
C ARG A 63 12.92 1.51 6.66
N ALA A 64 12.66 2.51 5.80
CA ALA A 64 11.62 2.44 4.78
C ALA A 64 11.86 1.34 3.74
N VAL A 65 13.09 1.23 3.20
CA VAL A 65 13.39 0.22 2.19
C VAL A 65 13.40 -1.20 2.77
N GLU A 66 13.79 -1.36 4.03
CA GLU A 66 13.75 -2.66 4.71
C GLU A 66 12.33 -3.13 4.97
N GLU A 67 11.43 -2.27 5.47
CA GLU A 67 10.01 -2.63 5.60
C GLU A 67 9.41 -3.07 4.25
N LEU A 68 9.72 -2.32 3.19
CA LEU A 68 9.27 -2.65 1.85
C LEU A 68 9.86 -3.98 1.36
N HIS A 69 11.13 -4.24 1.68
CA HIS A 69 11.82 -5.47 1.29
C HIS A 69 11.25 -6.70 2.01
N GLU A 70 11.03 -6.63 3.32
CA GLU A 70 10.41 -7.68 4.13
C GLU A 70 9.06 -8.10 3.55
N ALA A 71 8.20 -7.11 3.27
CA ALA A 71 6.90 -7.35 2.63
C ALA A 71 7.05 -7.95 1.23
N ARG A 72 8.03 -7.48 0.46
CA ARG A 72 8.29 -7.96 -0.90
C ARG A 72 8.75 -9.42 -0.92
N VAL A 73 9.54 -9.87 0.05
CA VAL A 73 9.99 -11.27 0.16
C VAL A 73 8.78 -12.20 0.34
N LEU A 74 7.87 -11.84 1.24
CA LEU A 74 6.63 -12.60 1.48
C LEU A 74 5.73 -12.65 0.25
N TRP A 75 5.63 -11.53 -0.46
CA TRP A 75 4.87 -11.46 -1.71
C TRP A 75 5.51 -12.31 -2.82
N LEU A 76 6.83 -12.27 -2.99
CA LEU A 76 7.52 -13.05 -4.02
C LEU A 76 7.34 -14.56 -3.81
N ALA A 77 7.56 -15.04 -2.59
CA ALA A 77 7.37 -16.45 -2.27
C ALA A 77 5.96 -16.92 -2.67
N ARG A 78 4.95 -16.13 -2.30
CA ARG A 78 3.55 -16.45 -2.63
C ARG A 78 3.24 -16.32 -4.14
N ALA A 79 3.83 -15.35 -4.82
CA ALA A 79 3.68 -15.18 -6.26
C ALA A 79 4.31 -16.34 -7.05
N GLU A 80 5.44 -16.88 -6.58
CA GLU A 80 6.12 -18.04 -7.17
C GLU A 80 5.30 -19.32 -6.99
N GLU A 81 4.76 -19.57 -5.78
CA GLU A 81 3.82 -20.66 -5.51
C GLU A 81 2.61 -20.61 -6.46
N TYR A 82 1.97 -19.44 -6.56
CA TYR A 82 0.84 -19.24 -7.46
C TYR A 82 1.23 -19.49 -8.93
N ALA A 83 2.40 -19.01 -9.37
CA ALA A 83 2.88 -19.25 -10.72
C ALA A 83 3.11 -20.74 -10.99
N ALA A 84 3.67 -21.48 -10.03
CA ALA A 84 3.86 -22.92 -10.12
C ALA A 84 2.52 -23.67 -10.21
N GLN A 85 1.56 -23.31 -9.34
CA GLN A 85 0.20 -23.85 -9.36
C GLN A 85 -0.47 -23.62 -10.71
N ARG A 86 -0.45 -22.38 -11.22
CA ARG A 86 -1.04 -22.04 -12.52
C ARG A 86 -0.37 -22.76 -13.69
N ARG A 87 0.95 -23.01 -13.63
CA ARG A 87 1.65 -23.82 -14.64
C ARG A 87 1.18 -25.28 -14.60
N ALA A 88 0.93 -25.85 -13.42
CA ALA A 88 0.39 -27.20 -13.29
C ALA A 88 -1.06 -27.30 -13.81
N GLU A 89 -1.93 -26.36 -13.42
CA GLU A 89 -3.33 -26.32 -13.86
C GLU A 89 -3.47 -26.15 -15.36
N LYS A 90 -2.69 -25.25 -15.97
CA LYS A 90 -2.66 -25.07 -17.43
C LYS A 90 -2.24 -26.35 -18.15
N ARG A 91 -1.24 -27.09 -17.62
CA ARG A 91 -0.82 -28.40 -18.16
C ARG A 91 -1.93 -29.44 -18.03
N ALA A 92 -2.70 -29.41 -16.95
CA ALA A 92 -3.87 -30.25 -16.73
C ALA A 92 -5.15 -29.76 -17.46
N GLY A 93 -5.04 -28.83 -18.41
CA GLY A 93 -6.18 -28.31 -19.19
C GLY A 93 -7.07 -27.29 -18.47
N ARG A 94 -6.85 -27.00 -17.18
CA ARG A 94 -7.61 -26.01 -16.40
C ARG A 94 -7.05 -24.60 -16.63
N ARG A 95 -7.61 -23.89 -17.62
CA ARG A 95 -7.16 -22.54 -17.99
C ARG A 95 -7.92 -21.40 -17.31
N ALA A 96 -9.12 -21.65 -16.80
CA ALA A 96 -9.84 -20.68 -15.98
C ALA A 96 -9.00 -20.32 -14.74
N VAL A 97 -9.02 -19.03 -14.36
CA VAL A 97 -8.38 -18.54 -13.14
C VAL A 97 -9.37 -18.67 -12.00
N SER A 98 -8.96 -19.29 -10.90
CA SER A 98 -9.78 -19.44 -9.69
C SER A 98 -10.12 -18.08 -9.08
N ASN A 99 -11.29 -18.00 -8.45
CA ASN A 99 -11.72 -16.86 -7.64
C ASN A 99 -11.71 -17.31 -6.16
N PRO A 100 -11.19 -16.51 -5.21
CA PRO A 100 -10.65 -15.16 -5.37
C PRO A 100 -9.32 -15.12 -6.13
N ARG A 101 -9.14 -14.09 -6.96
CA ARG A 101 -7.83 -13.81 -7.57
C ARG A 101 -6.84 -13.32 -6.50
N PRO A 102 -5.55 -13.63 -6.66
CA PRO A 102 -4.50 -13.05 -5.83
C PRO A 102 -4.61 -11.53 -5.74
N TRP A 103 -4.37 -10.98 -4.54
CA TRP A 103 -4.56 -9.56 -4.27
C TRP A 103 -3.68 -8.67 -5.15
N TRP A 104 -2.46 -9.10 -5.49
CA TRP A 104 -1.56 -8.36 -6.39
C TRP A 104 -1.95 -8.45 -7.89
N LEU A 105 -2.94 -9.27 -8.24
CA LEU A 105 -3.52 -9.37 -9.59
C LEU A 105 -4.90 -8.70 -9.68
N ARG A 106 -5.40 -8.12 -8.58
CA ARG A 106 -6.66 -7.38 -8.59
C ARG A 106 -6.49 -6.11 -9.42
N SER A 107 -7.54 -5.75 -10.15
CA SER A 107 -7.59 -4.47 -10.86
C SER A 107 -7.56 -3.35 -9.83
N ARG A 108 -6.67 -2.37 -10.05
CA ARG A 108 -6.61 -1.13 -9.25
C ARG A 108 -7.93 -0.37 -9.21
N TRP A 109 -8.78 -0.55 -10.21
CA TRP A 109 -10.07 0.14 -10.35
C TRP A 109 -11.24 -0.65 -9.75
N ASP A 110 -11.10 -1.98 -9.67
CA ASP A 110 -12.18 -2.89 -9.27
C ASP A 110 -11.90 -3.58 -7.93
N GLY A 111 -10.80 -3.23 -7.27
CA GLY A 111 -10.43 -3.75 -5.97
C GLY A 111 -11.12 -2.99 -4.81
N PRO A 112 -11.26 -3.65 -3.65
CA PRO A 112 -11.73 -3.00 -2.42
C PRO A 112 -10.73 -1.94 -1.89
N ASP A 113 -9.50 -1.96 -2.38
CA ASP A 113 -8.39 -1.04 -2.11
C ASP A 113 -8.40 0.24 -2.98
N ARG A 114 -9.41 0.44 -3.83
CA ARG A 114 -9.44 1.57 -4.77
C ARG A 114 -9.39 2.95 -4.09
N ALA A 115 -9.86 3.03 -2.85
CA ALA A 115 -9.89 4.28 -2.09
C ALA A 115 -8.47 4.83 -1.89
N TRP A 116 -7.46 3.97 -1.72
CA TRP A 116 -6.06 4.37 -1.51
C TRP A 116 -5.45 5.11 -2.69
N HIS A 117 -5.99 4.89 -3.89
CA HIS A 117 -5.56 5.59 -5.10
C HIS A 117 -6.14 7.01 -5.18
N GLN A 118 -7.31 7.19 -4.59
CA GLN A 118 -8.09 8.43 -4.61
C GLN A 118 -7.72 9.31 -3.43
N ASP A 119 -7.47 8.68 -2.29
CA ASP A 119 -6.97 9.27 -1.06
C ASP A 119 -5.79 8.47 -0.50
N PRO A 120 -4.54 8.88 -0.81
CA PRO A 120 -3.35 8.17 -0.39
C PRO A 120 -3.05 8.21 1.11
N SER A 121 -3.80 8.94 1.95
CA SER A 121 -3.57 8.93 3.41
C SER A 121 -4.36 7.84 4.12
N ARG A 122 -5.48 7.37 3.55
CA ARG A 122 -6.37 6.39 4.17
C ARG A 122 -5.98 4.95 3.85
N HIS A 123 -4.71 4.60 3.98
CA HIS A 123 -4.22 3.23 3.85
C HIS A 123 -4.11 2.54 5.21
N PRO A 124 -3.93 1.20 5.28
CA PRO A 124 -3.71 0.52 6.55
C PRO A 124 -2.47 1.06 7.27
N SER A 125 -2.55 1.19 8.59
CA SER A 125 -1.41 1.57 9.46
C SER A 125 -0.48 0.40 9.79
N LEU A 126 -0.90 -0.83 9.52
CA LEU A 126 -0.11 -2.05 9.70
C LEU A 126 1.22 -1.95 8.97
N ARG A 127 2.27 -2.62 9.48
CA ARG A 127 3.49 -2.78 8.70
C ARG A 127 3.19 -3.49 7.40
N LEU A 128 3.90 -3.15 6.33
CA LEU A 128 3.64 -3.73 5.01
C LEU A 128 3.72 -5.27 5.02
N SER A 129 4.63 -5.83 5.81
CA SER A 129 4.80 -7.28 5.94
C SER A 129 3.59 -7.96 6.59
N GLU A 130 2.98 -7.32 7.59
CA GLU A 130 1.76 -7.81 8.26
C GLU A 130 0.56 -7.79 7.30
N TYR A 131 0.39 -6.70 6.54
CA TYR A 131 -0.62 -6.63 5.50
C TYR A 131 -0.46 -7.75 4.48
N VAL A 132 0.76 -8.01 3.99
CA VAL A 132 1.03 -9.08 3.02
C VAL A 132 0.71 -10.45 3.61
N ARG A 133 1.12 -10.74 4.86
CA ARG A 133 0.77 -11.99 5.55
C ARG A 133 -0.74 -12.17 5.64
N ARG A 134 -1.45 -11.12 6.05
CA ARG A 134 -2.90 -11.12 6.20
C ARG A 134 -3.59 -11.38 4.87
N GLN A 135 -3.19 -10.71 3.79
CA GLN A 135 -3.75 -10.95 2.47
C GLN A 135 -3.43 -12.36 1.94
N ASN A 136 -2.24 -12.89 2.22
CA ASN A 136 -1.90 -14.27 1.85
C ASN A 136 -2.78 -15.28 2.61
N ALA A 137 -3.00 -15.09 3.91
CA ALA A 137 -3.91 -15.94 4.69
C ALA A 137 -5.34 -15.93 4.14
N ILE A 138 -5.85 -14.76 3.74
CA ILE A 138 -7.17 -14.65 3.08
C ILE A 138 -7.19 -15.42 1.75
N LEU A 139 -6.10 -15.39 0.97
CA LEU A 139 -6.00 -16.19 -0.26
C LEU A 139 -5.95 -17.70 0.00
N ASP A 140 -5.45 -18.11 1.17
CA ASP A 140 -5.47 -19.49 1.63
C ASP A 140 -6.83 -19.91 2.23
N GLY A 141 -7.81 -18.99 2.26
CA GLY A 141 -9.17 -19.24 2.74
C GLY A 141 -9.39 -18.90 4.22
N ALA A 142 -8.44 -18.24 4.89
CA ALA A 142 -8.66 -17.75 6.25
C ALA A 142 -9.63 -16.56 6.25
N GLU A 143 -10.42 -16.47 7.33
CA GLU A 143 -11.32 -15.35 7.60
C GLU A 143 -10.83 -14.60 8.86
N PRO A 144 -9.79 -13.75 8.73
CA PRO A 144 -9.26 -13.04 9.88
C PRO A 144 -10.30 -12.03 10.42
N PRO A 145 -10.37 -11.81 11.74
CA PRO A 145 -11.36 -10.91 12.34
C PRO A 145 -11.14 -9.46 11.91
N GLY A 146 -12.23 -8.69 11.85
CA GLY A 146 -12.21 -7.27 11.47
C GLY A 146 -11.92 -7.02 9.99
N CYS A 147 -11.48 -5.80 9.67
CA CYS A 147 -11.22 -5.38 8.30
C CYS A 147 -10.20 -6.31 7.61
N PRO A 148 -10.44 -6.80 6.38
CA PRO A 148 -9.48 -7.63 5.66
C PRO A 148 -8.11 -6.96 5.45
N ALA A 149 -8.03 -5.63 5.43
CA ALA A 149 -6.80 -4.90 5.19
C ALA A 149 -6.06 -4.50 6.47
N CYS A 150 -6.70 -3.80 7.42
CA CYS A 150 -6.04 -3.30 8.64
C CYS A 150 -6.35 -4.12 9.90
N GLY A 151 -7.38 -4.95 9.90
CA GLY A 151 -7.81 -5.69 11.09
C GLY A 151 -8.74 -4.93 12.04
N ASP A 152 -9.05 -3.65 11.79
CA ASP A 152 -9.97 -2.89 12.64
C ASP A 152 -11.39 -3.51 12.64
N GLU A 153 -11.96 -3.69 13.83
CA GLU A 153 -13.21 -4.45 14.00
C GLU A 153 -14.49 -3.61 13.93
N GLU A 154 -14.49 -2.35 14.37
CA GLU A 154 -15.75 -1.73 14.81
C GLU A 154 -16.21 -0.47 14.06
N LEU A 155 -15.40 0.14 13.20
CA LEU A 155 -15.75 1.44 12.63
C LEU A 155 -15.91 1.40 11.11
N ARG A 156 -17.17 1.47 10.67
CA ARG A 156 -17.57 1.67 9.28
C ARG A 156 -18.05 3.09 9.09
N VAL A 157 -17.63 3.70 8.00
CA VAL A 157 -18.09 5.02 7.60
C VAL A 157 -18.84 4.90 6.29
N LEU A 158 -20.05 5.45 6.27
CA LEU A 158 -20.80 5.64 5.02
C LEU A 158 -20.18 6.80 4.27
N SER A 159 -19.73 6.53 3.06
CA SER A 159 -19.19 7.56 2.17
C SER A 159 -20.05 7.72 0.94
N SER A 160 -20.35 8.97 0.59
CA SER A 160 -21.08 9.28 -0.63
C SER A 160 -20.14 9.16 -1.84
N THR A 161 -20.66 8.53 -2.88
CA THR A 161 -19.99 8.43 -4.19
C THR A 161 -20.61 9.37 -5.22
N GLY A 162 -21.54 10.25 -4.79
CA GLY A 162 -22.37 11.08 -5.65
C GLY A 162 -23.53 10.33 -6.33
N HIS A 163 -23.45 9.01 -6.47
CA HIS A 163 -24.54 8.17 -6.97
C HIS A 163 -25.29 7.45 -5.83
N GLY A 164 -24.54 6.98 -4.83
CA GLY A 164 -25.08 6.34 -3.65
C GLY A 164 -24.02 6.23 -2.57
N TRP A 165 -24.27 5.38 -1.58
CA TRP A 165 -23.39 5.20 -0.43
C TRP A 165 -22.61 3.89 -0.53
N ILE A 166 -21.37 3.93 -0.04
CA ILE A 166 -20.52 2.75 0.15
C ILE A 166 -20.08 2.69 1.61
N GLU A 167 -19.86 1.49 2.12
CA GLU A 167 -19.29 1.29 3.46
C GLU A 167 -17.78 1.10 3.34
N LEU A 168 -17.04 2.01 3.95
CA LEU A 168 -15.58 1.94 4.04
C LEU A 168 -15.17 1.64 5.49
N CYS A 169 -14.08 0.91 5.65
CA CYS A 169 -13.38 0.86 6.93
C CYS A 169 -12.92 2.27 7.32
N HIS A 170 -13.22 2.69 8.55
CA HIS A 170 -12.80 3.98 9.07
C HIS A 170 -11.27 4.14 9.06
N GLY A 171 -10.54 3.11 9.49
CA GLY A 171 -9.09 3.19 9.66
C GLY A 171 -8.29 3.15 8.35
N CYS A 172 -8.77 2.44 7.33
CA CYS A 172 -8.00 2.24 6.10
C CYS A 172 -8.80 2.37 4.81
N ALA A 173 -10.01 2.91 4.83
CA ALA A 173 -10.87 3.11 3.66
C ALA A 173 -11.08 1.88 2.76
N TRP A 174 -10.87 0.67 3.28
CA TRP A 174 -11.17 -0.56 2.56
C TRP A 174 -12.66 -0.71 2.35
N GLU A 175 -13.10 -0.98 1.13
CA GLU A 175 -14.51 -1.19 0.85
C GLU A 175 -15.00 -2.50 1.47
N GLN A 176 -15.96 -2.38 2.38
CA GLN A 176 -16.65 -3.51 3.01
C GLN A 176 -17.96 -3.84 2.31
N ALA A 177 -18.70 -2.82 1.88
CA ALA A 177 -19.92 -2.98 1.09
C ALA A 177 -19.90 -2.08 -0.16
N PRO A 178 -20.09 -2.64 -1.36
CA PRO A 178 -20.18 -1.86 -2.58
C PRO A 178 -21.49 -1.08 -2.64
N CYS A 179 -21.61 -0.17 -3.61
CA CYS A 179 -22.82 0.60 -3.81
C CYS A 179 -24.01 -0.33 -4.16
N PRO A 180 -25.23 -0.09 -3.63
CA PRO A 180 -26.40 -0.93 -3.89
C PRO A 180 -26.74 -1.16 -5.37
N CYS A 181 -26.33 -0.27 -6.26
CA CYS A 181 -26.56 -0.43 -7.70
C CYS A 181 -25.66 -1.48 -8.38
N GLY A 182 -24.77 -2.13 -7.62
CA GLY A 182 -23.83 -3.14 -8.13
C GLY A 182 -22.67 -2.57 -8.95
N LYS A 183 -22.64 -1.25 -9.19
CA LYS A 183 -21.52 -0.56 -9.86
C LYS A 183 -20.54 -0.02 -8.83
N ARG A 184 -19.25 -0.03 -9.18
CA ARG A 184 -18.21 0.63 -8.40
C ARG A 184 -18.13 2.09 -8.82
N HIS A 185 -18.23 2.98 -7.85
CA HIS A 185 -18.14 4.41 -8.09
C HIS A 185 -16.82 4.96 -7.55
N ARG A 186 -16.42 6.10 -8.13
CA ARG A 186 -15.34 6.92 -7.60
C ARG A 186 -15.74 7.44 -6.22
N PHE A 187 -14.89 7.19 -5.25
CA PHE A 187 -14.88 7.84 -3.95
C PHE A 187 -14.30 9.27 -4.11
N VAL A 188 -14.97 10.24 -3.52
CA VAL A 188 -14.50 11.63 -3.50
C VAL A 188 -14.06 11.90 -2.07
N PRO A 189 -12.76 12.11 -1.81
CA PRO A 189 -12.30 12.42 -0.46
C PRO A 189 -12.88 13.76 -0.02
N GLU A 190 -13.23 13.86 1.26
CA GLU A 190 -13.72 15.10 1.87
C GLU A 190 -12.68 16.22 1.82
N ILE A 191 -11.41 15.88 2.02
CA ILE A 191 -10.28 16.79 1.90
C ILE A 191 -9.29 16.21 0.88
N PRO A 192 -9.27 16.72 -0.37
CA PRO A 192 -8.32 16.26 -1.37
C PRO A 192 -6.89 16.62 -0.95
N LEU A 193 -6.12 15.64 -0.47
CA LEU A 193 -4.70 15.87 -0.22
C LEU A 193 -3.96 16.01 -1.54
N ALA A 194 -3.32 17.17 -1.72
CA ALA A 194 -2.50 17.41 -2.90
C ALA A 194 -1.30 16.47 -2.89
N TRP A 195 -1.21 15.61 -3.90
CA TRP A 195 -0.08 14.69 -4.09
C TRP A 195 1.28 15.41 -3.98
N ASN A 196 1.38 16.65 -4.47
CA ASN A 196 2.60 17.46 -4.35
C ASN A 196 3.01 17.72 -2.90
N GLY A 197 2.06 17.85 -1.98
CA GLY A 197 2.31 17.99 -0.55
C GLY A 197 2.86 16.71 0.07
N ILE A 198 2.20 15.57 -0.20
CA ILE A 198 2.67 14.24 0.23
C ILE A 198 4.08 13.97 -0.31
N TRP A 199 4.29 14.23 -1.60
CA TRP A 199 5.57 14.03 -2.27
C TRP A 199 6.71 14.82 -1.64
N LYS A 200 6.44 16.08 -1.26
CA LYS A 200 7.36 16.96 -0.54
C LYS A 200 7.39 16.67 0.97
N ARG A 201 6.61 15.71 1.46
CA ARG A 201 6.47 15.34 2.88
C ARG A 201 6.07 16.52 3.76
N VAL A 202 5.15 17.37 3.29
CA VAL A 202 4.67 18.53 4.07
C VAL A 202 3.87 18.10 5.32
N HIS A 203 3.35 16.86 5.31
CA HIS A 203 2.73 16.19 6.45
C HIS A 203 3.74 15.70 7.49
N MET A 204 5.05 15.82 7.23
CA MET A 204 6.11 15.50 8.18
C MET A 204 6.81 16.80 8.62
N SER A 205 7.27 16.84 9.86
CA SER A 205 8.16 17.88 10.37
C SER A 205 9.58 17.68 9.84
N ASP A 206 10.44 18.68 10.10
CA ASP A 206 11.86 18.56 9.77
C ASP A 206 12.57 17.48 10.59
N ASP A 207 11.99 17.09 11.73
CA ASP A 207 12.56 16.13 12.69
C ASP A 207 11.96 14.72 12.55
N GLY A 208 11.10 14.49 11.56
CA GLY A 208 10.51 13.17 11.30
C GLY A 208 9.20 12.85 12.03
N MET A 209 8.63 13.82 12.75
CA MET A 209 7.32 13.68 13.40
C MET A 209 6.18 14.08 12.45
N PRO A 210 4.96 13.54 12.58
CA PRO A 210 3.80 14.07 11.87
C PRO A 210 3.60 15.56 12.16
N ASN A 211 3.39 16.35 11.11
CA ASN A 211 3.20 17.79 11.23
C ASN A 211 1.82 18.09 11.87
N PRO A 212 1.76 18.73 13.05
CA PRO A 212 0.50 18.97 13.76
C PRO A 212 -0.41 19.97 13.05
N HIS A 213 0.11 20.77 12.12
CA HIS A 213 -0.65 21.73 11.33
C HIS A 213 -1.11 21.17 9.98
N TRP A 214 -0.75 19.93 9.66
CA TRP A 214 -1.28 19.25 8.48
C TRP A 214 -2.69 18.74 8.80
N PRO A 215 -3.69 18.94 7.92
CA PRO A 215 -5.02 18.37 8.15
C PRO A 215 -4.86 16.85 8.30
N ALA A 216 -5.14 16.35 9.51
CA ALA A 216 -5.31 14.93 9.73
C ALA A 216 -6.52 14.51 8.89
N GLY A 217 -6.27 13.65 7.91
CA GLY A 217 -7.34 13.01 7.14
C GLY A 217 -8.03 11.91 7.93
#